data_AF-A0A7S0WK88-F1
#
_entry.id   AF-A0A7S0WK88-F1
#
_cell.length_a   1.000
_cell.length_b   1.000
_cell.length_c   1.000
_cell.angle_alpha   90.00
_cell.angle_beta   90.00
_cell.angle_gamma   90.00
#
_symmetry.space_group_name_H-M   'P 1'
#
loop_
_entity.id
_entity.type
_entity.pdbx_description
1 polymer ?
#
loop_
_entity_poly.entity_id
_entity_poly.type
_entity_poly.pdbx_seq_one_letter_code
_entity_poly.pdbx_strand_id
1 'polypeptide(L)'
;MESTGGPYKGPTGSQKLTHAHDQHTADDEGEDLGHLPEVNEYLASAEQRKKWGLEAYGSAETLGLPCTGKQALSDPAALLAVRKLNPDHMMMALKRVFERYNLWQCGYNKSQMDKIRWSKALRDAGLVAENGMLPGAAADKIFHRLLTPAKNAVNFIEFVEGLRYVATAMRCSLNEIMEKIVLVSAPLKDSA
;
A
#
# COMPACT_ATOMS: atom_id res chain seq x y z
N MET A 1 3.86 -39.42 -70.79
CA MET A 1 5.32 -39.45 -70.96
C MET A 1 5.92 -38.71 -69.79
N GLU A 2 6.77 -39.40 -69.02
CA GLU A 2 7.75 -38.86 -68.05
C GLU A 2 7.17 -38.08 -66.83
N SER A 3 7.69 -38.16 -65.60
CA SER A 3 8.95 -38.71 -65.11
C SER A 3 8.82 -39.06 -63.63
N THR A 4 9.40 -40.19 -63.25
CA THR A 4 9.69 -40.67 -61.90
C THR A 4 10.99 -40.04 -61.38
N GLY A 5 11.11 -39.72 -60.09
CA GLY A 5 12.40 -39.28 -59.53
C GLY A 5 12.38 -39.08 -58.02
N GLY A 6 12.89 -40.07 -57.29
CA GLY A 6 12.88 -40.18 -55.83
C GLY A 6 13.90 -39.30 -55.05
N PRO A 7 14.14 -39.64 -53.77
CA PRO A 7 14.58 -38.73 -52.71
C PRO A 7 16.11 -38.69 -52.52
N TYR A 8 16.63 -37.57 -52.02
CA TYR A 8 18.04 -37.43 -51.64
C TYR A 8 18.27 -37.64 -50.13
N LYS A 9 19.20 -38.55 -49.81
CA LYS A 9 19.79 -38.84 -48.50
C LYS A 9 21.23 -38.31 -48.45
N GLY A 10 21.61 -37.70 -47.32
CA GLY A 10 22.98 -37.68 -46.75
C GLY A 10 24.04 -36.81 -47.46
N PRO A 11 25.11 -36.38 -46.76
CA PRO A 11 25.98 -37.31 -46.03
C PRO A 11 26.36 -36.92 -44.60
N THR A 12 26.76 -37.95 -43.86
CA THR A 12 27.42 -37.98 -42.54
C THR A 12 28.90 -37.59 -42.62
N GLY A 13 29.38 -36.81 -41.64
CA GLY A 13 30.81 -36.57 -41.41
C GLY A 13 31.07 -36.15 -39.97
N SER A 14 31.63 -37.06 -39.17
CA SER A 14 32.03 -36.88 -37.78
C SER A 14 33.36 -36.10 -37.67
N GLN A 15 33.43 -35.11 -36.77
CA GLN A 15 34.65 -34.79 -36.05
C GLN A 15 34.34 -34.49 -34.57
N LYS A 16 35.00 -35.25 -33.69
CA LYS A 16 35.06 -35.05 -32.25
C LYS A 16 35.90 -33.81 -31.96
N LEU A 17 35.41 -32.92 -31.10
CA LEU A 17 36.25 -32.11 -30.23
C LEU A 17 35.61 -32.08 -28.85
N THR A 18 36.26 -32.82 -27.94
CA THR A 18 36.04 -32.76 -26.51
C THR A 18 36.69 -31.50 -25.96
N HIS A 19 35.93 -30.67 -25.24
CA HIS A 19 36.41 -30.07 -24.00
C HIS A 19 35.23 -29.64 -23.13
N ALA A 20 35.21 -30.18 -21.92
CA ALA A 20 34.35 -29.77 -20.82
C ALA A 20 34.69 -28.36 -20.35
N HIS A 21 33.68 -27.53 -20.09
CA HIS A 21 33.61 -26.72 -18.87
C HIS A 21 32.23 -26.08 -18.70
N ASP A 22 31.69 -26.32 -17.51
CA ASP A 22 30.86 -25.44 -16.69
C ASP A 22 29.42 -25.06 -17.01
N GLN A 23 28.68 -25.21 -15.92
CA GLN A 23 27.30 -24.88 -15.66
C GLN A 23 27.06 -23.38 -15.85
N HIS A 24 25.95 -23.03 -16.51
CA HIS A 24 25.27 -21.79 -16.19
C HIS A 24 23.79 -22.10 -16.07
N THR A 25 23.35 -22.19 -14.81
CA THR A 25 21.97 -22.05 -14.41
C THR A 25 21.46 -20.73 -14.98
N ALA A 26 20.34 -20.81 -15.70
CA ALA A 26 19.58 -19.64 -16.08
C ALA A 26 18.94 -19.08 -14.81
N ASP A 27 19.64 -18.16 -14.16
CA ASP A 27 19.05 -17.30 -13.14
C ASP A 27 18.34 -16.16 -13.87
N ASP A 28 17.01 -16.29 -13.86
CA ASP A 28 16.01 -15.30 -14.27
C ASP A 28 16.07 -14.11 -13.30
N GLU A 29 17.07 -13.22 -13.47
CA GLU A 29 17.10 -11.93 -12.78
C GLU A 29 16.17 -10.94 -13.51
N GLY A 30 14.88 -11.21 -13.40
CA GLY A 30 13.83 -10.23 -13.67
C GLY A 30 13.38 -9.59 -12.37
N GLU A 31 14.13 -8.62 -11.82
CA GLU A 31 13.60 -7.64 -10.85
C GLU A 31 14.60 -6.49 -10.60
N ASP A 32 14.72 -5.57 -11.56
CA ASP A 32 15.10 -4.18 -11.26
C ASP A 32 13.92 -3.25 -11.59
N LEU A 33 12.81 -3.48 -10.89
CA LEU A 33 11.76 -2.47 -10.79
C LEU A 33 12.25 -1.46 -9.75
N GLY A 34 12.87 -0.40 -10.28
CA GLY A 34 13.43 0.72 -9.56
C GLY A 34 12.74 0.97 -8.22
N HIS A 35 13.53 0.81 -7.16
CA HIS A 35 13.15 1.15 -5.80
C HIS A 35 12.54 2.54 -5.77
N LEU A 36 11.21 2.58 -5.71
CA LEU A 36 10.49 3.79 -5.37
C LEU A 36 10.90 4.13 -3.94
N PRO A 37 11.43 5.34 -3.68
CA PRO A 37 11.84 5.72 -2.35
C PRO A 37 10.70 5.46 -1.38
N GLU A 38 11.01 4.80 -0.26
CA GLU A 38 10.02 4.58 0.77
C GLU A 38 9.37 5.93 1.10
N VAL A 39 8.06 6.03 0.95
CA VAL A 39 7.19 7.11 1.49
C VAL A 39 7.34 7.29 3.03
N ASN A 40 8.39 6.74 3.65
CA ASN A 40 8.83 6.96 5.03
C ASN A 40 9.73 8.19 5.20
N GLU A 41 10.28 8.79 4.13
CA GLU A 41 11.18 9.95 4.31
C GLU A 41 10.50 11.21 4.85
N TYR A 42 9.17 11.25 4.95
CA TYR A 42 8.50 12.32 5.68
C TYR A 42 8.19 11.96 7.15
N LEU A 43 8.46 10.72 7.61
CA LEU A 43 7.88 10.14 8.83
C LEU A 43 8.85 9.26 9.68
N ALA A 44 10.10 9.68 9.89
CA ALA A 44 11.16 8.83 10.49
C ALA A 44 11.16 8.74 12.04
N SER A 45 11.62 7.59 12.59
CA SER A 45 11.80 7.32 14.04
C SER A 45 13.12 7.89 14.60
N ALA A 46 13.24 8.05 15.93
CA ALA A 46 14.39 8.65 16.61
C ALA A 46 15.72 7.90 16.36
N GLU A 47 15.67 6.57 16.22
CA GLU A 47 16.85 5.74 15.94
C GLU A 47 17.34 5.88 14.48
N GLN A 48 16.43 6.07 13.52
CA GLN A 48 16.78 6.34 12.11
C GLN A 48 17.42 7.74 11.95
N ARG A 49 16.93 8.73 12.70
CA ARG A 49 17.48 10.10 12.71
C ARG A 49 18.91 10.15 13.25
N LYS A 50 19.17 9.39 14.31
CA LYS A 50 20.50 9.21 14.91
C LYS A 50 21.47 8.49 13.96
N LYS A 51 21.02 7.46 13.25
CA LYS A 51 21.82 6.72 12.26
C LYS A 51 22.27 7.59 11.07
N TRP A 52 21.50 8.60 10.68
CA TRP A 52 21.75 9.46 9.51
C TRP A 52 22.49 10.77 9.82
N GLY A 53 22.94 11.00 11.06
CA GLY A 53 23.68 12.22 11.40
C GLY A 53 22.85 13.51 11.32
N LEU A 54 21.52 13.38 11.34
CA LEU A 54 20.57 14.52 11.29
C LEU A 54 20.35 15.17 12.67
N GLU A 55 21.14 14.76 13.68
CA GLU A 55 21.05 15.24 15.07
C GLU A 55 21.36 16.75 15.19
N ALA A 56 22.12 17.30 14.24
CA ALA A 56 22.48 18.73 14.20
C ALA A 56 21.40 19.64 13.57
N TYR A 57 20.36 19.08 12.93
CA TYR A 57 19.39 19.83 12.10
C TYR A 57 17.99 20.06 12.73
N GLY A 58 17.82 19.85 14.04
CA GLY A 58 16.60 20.24 14.78
C GLY A 58 15.43 19.22 14.75
N SER A 59 14.30 19.55 15.37
CA SER A 59 13.16 18.64 15.60
C SER A 59 12.33 18.36 14.33
N ALA A 60 11.39 17.41 14.38
CA ALA A 60 10.47 17.14 13.27
C ALA A 60 9.71 18.41 12.85
N GLU A 61 9.26 19.21 13.81
CA GLU A 61 8.59 20.51 13.72
C GLU A 61 9.54 21.70 13.41
N THR A 62 10.84 21.60 13.73
CA THR A 62 11.87 22.57 13.30
C THR A 62 12.45 22.25 11.92
N LEU A 63 12.16 21.06 11.41
CA LEU A 63 12.07 20.70 9.99
C LEU A 63 10.62 20.88 9.44
N GLY A 64 9.61 21.08 10.30
CA GLY A 64 8.19 21.34 9.99
C GLY A 64 7.14 20.18 10.02
N LEU A 65 7.17 19.20 10.92
CA LEU A 65 6.35 17.97 10.90
C LEU A 65 5.38 17.84 12.10
N PRO A 66 4.10 17.50 11.85
CA PRO A 66 3.52 16.29 12.41
C PRO A 66 3.47 15.27 11.32
N CYS A 67 4.27 14.24 11.51
CA CYS A 67 4.47 13.27 10.48
C CYS A 67 3.17 12.45 10.31
N THR A 68 2.58 11.97 11.41
CA THR A 68 1.37 11.15 11.34
C THR A 68 0.53 11.21 12.61
N GLY A 69 -0.64 10.57 12.59
CA GLY A 69 -1.50 10.33 13.74
C GLY A 69 -2.59 11.39 13.92
N LYS A 70 -3.23 11.41 15.09
CA LYS A 70 -4.41 12.26 15.34
C LYS A 70 -4.12 13.77 15.19
N GLN A 71 -2.93 14.21 15.60
CA GLN A 71 -2.52 15.62 15.51
C GLN A 71 -2.30 16.07 14.06
N ALA A 72 -1.88 15.16 13.17
CA ALA A 72 -1.66 15.46 11.75
C ALA A 72 -2.97 15.81 11.02
N LEU A 73 -4.13 15.39 11.54
CA LEU A 73 -5.45 15.75 10.99
C LEU A 73 -5.79 17.24 11.18
N SER A 74 -5.20 17.90 12.18
CA SER A 74 -5.42 19.32 12.48
C SER A 74 -4.28 20.23 12.06
N ASP A 75 -3.17 19.67 11.58
CA ASP A 75 -1.99 20.45 11.23
C ASP A 75 -2.04 20.93 9.76
N PRO A 76 -1.99 22.26 9.51
CA PRO A 76 -2.03 22.80 8.15
C PRO A 76 -0.88 22.35 7.24
N ALA A 77 0.34 22.18 7.78
CA ALA A 77 1.51 21.74 7.04
C ALA A 77 1.39 20.27 6.64
N ALA A 78 0.92 19.41 7.53
CA ALA A 78 0.69 17.99 7.22
C ALA A 78 -0.43 17.83 6.17
N LEU A 79 -1.54 18.56 6.33
CA LEU A 79 -2.62 18.60 5.35
C LEU A 79 -2.13 19.04 3.96
N LEU A 80 -1.29 20.09 3.91
CA LEU A 80 -0.72 20.57 2.65
C LEU A 80 0.26 19.56 2.03
N ALA A 81 1.09 18.91 2.85
CA ALA A 81 2.05 17.91 2.39
C ALA A 81 1.34 16.72 1.73
N VAL A 82 0.29 16.19 2.37
CA VAL A 82 -0.46 15.05 1.84
C VAL A 82 -1.27 15.42 0.60
N ARG A 83 -1.82 16.64 0.53
CA ARG A 83 -2.50 17.18 -0.68
C ARG A 83 -1.59 17.33 -1.90
N LYS A 84 -0.29 17.55 -1.67
CA LYS A 84 0.71 17.68 -2.74
C LYS A 84 1.22 16.35 -3.27
N LEU A 85 0.83 15.23 -2.65
CA LEU A 85 1.21 13.91 -3.17
C LEU A 85 0.59 13.69 -4.55
N ASN A 86 1.38 13.14 -5.46
CA ASN A 86 0.84 12.65 -6.72
C ASN A 86 -0.09 11.44 -6.47
N PRO A 87 -0.98 11.10 -7.42
CA PRO A 87 -1.96 10.02 -7.23
C PRO A 87 -1.33 8.65 -6.91
N ASP A 88 -0.20 8.32 -7.52
CA ASP A 88 0.47 7.04 -7.33
C ASP A 88 1.06 6.92 -5.91
N HIS A 89 1.73 7.98 -5.43
CA HIS A 89 2.27 8.05 -4.07
C HIS A 89 1.16 8.03 -3.03
N MET A 90 0.03 8.69 -3.29
CA MET A 90 -1.15 8.62 -2.43
C MET A 90 -1.66 7.17 -2.30
N MET A 91 -1.79 6.47 -3.43
CA MET A 91 -2.26 5.08 -3.44
C MET A 91 -1.30 4.13 -2.73
N MET A 92 0.01 4.32 -2.92
CA MET A 92 1.04 3.56 -2.23
C MET A 92 1.02 3.80 -0.72
N ALA A 93 0.89 5.06 -0.29
CA ALA A 93 0.77 5.42 1.12
C ALA A 93 -0.48 4.77 1.73
N LEU A 94 -1.62 4.88 1.04
CA LEU A 94 -2.88 4.28 1.47
C LEU A 94 -2.79 2.75 1.61
N LYS A 95 -2.11 2.07 0.67
CA LYS A 95 -1.86 0.63 0.75
C LYS A 95 -1.04 0.26 1.98
N ARG A 96 -0.01 1.03 2.32
CA ARG A 96 0.77 0.81 3.54
C ARG A 96 -0.05 1.00 4.79
N VAL A 97 -0.92 2.01 4.83
CA VAL A 97 -1.86 2.20 5.95
C VAL A 97 -2.78 0.99 6.07
N PHE A 98 -3.39 0.55 4.97
CA PHE A 98 -4.24 -0.65 4.92
C PHE A 98 -3.52 -1.87 5.51
N GLU A 99 -2.29 -2.15 5.05
CA GLU A 99 -1.48 -3.27 5.55
C GLU A 99 -1.16 -3.13 7.05
N ARG A 100 -0.83 -1.94 7.54
CA ARG A 100 -0.58 -1.68 8.97
C ARG A 100 -1.80 -1.91 9.84
N TYR A 101 -2.98 -1.47 9.41
CA TYR A 101 -4.22 -1.75 10.13
C TYR A 101 -4.53 -3.25 10.14
N ASN A 102 -4.26 -3.96 9.05
CA ASN A 102 -4.45 -5.40 8.95
C ASN A 102 -3.57 -6.23 9.89
N LEU A 103 -2.44 -5.67 10.31
CA LEU A 103 -1.53 -6.26 11.30
C LEU A 103 -1.82 -5.81 12.74
N TRP A 104 -2.80 -4.92 12.93
CA TRP A 104 -3.19 -4.45 14.26
C TRP A 104 -3.92 -5.53 15.05
N GLN A 105 -3.61 -5.62 16.35
CA GLN A 105 -4.20 -6.51 17.35
C GLN A 105 -4.52 -7.92 16.83
N CYS A 106 -3.56 -8.84 16.97
CA CYS A 106 -3.67 -10.24 16.52
C CYS A 106 -3.94 -10.41 15.02
N GLY A 107 -3.82 -9.35 14.23
CA GLY A 107 -3.91 -9.41 12.77
C GLY A 107 -2.66 -10.05 12.18
N TYR A 108 -2.85 -10.96 11.24
CA TYR A 108 -1.77 -11.73 10.61
C TYR A 108 -1.76 -11.63 9.08
N ASN A 109 -2.88 -11.24 8.46
CA ASN A 109 -3.00 -11.16 7.01
C ASN A 109 -3.03 -9.71 6.54
N LYS A 110 -1.89 -9.20 6.05
CA LYS A 110 -1.77 -7.82 5.55
C LYS A 110 -2.70 -7.48 4.38
N SER A 111 -3.23 -8.48 3.68
CA SER A 111 -4.03 -8.30 2.47
C SER A 111 -5.55 -8.34 2.70
N GLN A 112 -6.00 -8.58 3.94
CA GLN A 112 -7.41 -8.78 4.27
C GLN A 112 -7.79 -7.96 5.51
N MET A 113 -8.70 -7.01 5.32
CA MET A 113 -9.21 -6.15 6.38
C MET A 113 -10.59 -6.60 6.83
N ASP A 114 -10.69 -6.97 8.10
CA ASP A 114 -11.98 -7.30 8.72
C ASP A 114 -12.75 -6.03 9.16
N LYS A 115 -13.98 -6.24 9.63
CA LYS A 115 -14.86 -5.18 10.09
C LYS A 115 -14.25 -4.35 11.23
N ILE A 116 -13.53 -5.00 12.15
CA ILE A 116 -12.96 -4.35 13.33
C ILE A 116 -11.91 -3.34 12.89
N ARG A 117 -10.98 -3.77 12.03
CA ARG A 117 -9.87 -2.95 11.51
C ARG A 117 -10.37 -1.86 10.56
N TRP A 118 -11.37 -2.16 9.72
CA TRP A 118 -12.09 -1.17 8.92
C TRP A 118 -12.64 -0.04 9.78
N SER A 119 -13.41 -0.39 10.81
CA SER A 119 -14.05 0.59 11.68
C SER A 119 -13.02 1.39 12.46
N LYS A 120 -11.92 0.76 12.88
CA LYS A 120 -10.81 1.41 13.56
C LYS A 120 -10.11 2.43 12.66
N ALA A 121 -9.81 2.08 11.41
CA ALA A 121 -9.21 3.00 10.44
C ALA A 121 -10.07 4.26 10.21
N LEU A 122 -11.38 4.09 10.05
CA LEU A 122 -12.29 5.22 9.86
C LEU A 122 -12.42 6.10 11.11
N ARG A 123 -12.44 5.50 12.31
CA ARG A 123 -12.49 6.25 13.58
C ARG A 123 -11.21 7.03 13.82
N ASP A 124 -10.07 6.40 13.62
CA ASP A 124 -8.77 7.04 13.85
C ASP A 124 -8.54 8.20 12.89
N ALA A 125 -9.03 8.09 11.65
CA ALA A 125 -9.05 9.18 10.65
C ALA A 125 -10.12 10.26 10.90
N GLY A 126 -10.89 10.16 12.00
CA GLY A 126 -11.93 11.13 12.35
C GLY A 126 -13.10 11.15 11.36
N LEU A 127 -13.30 10.08 10.60
CA LEU A 127 -14.39 9.96 9.63
C LEU A 127 -15.67 9.49 10.32
N VAL A 128 -15.53 8.60 11.31
CA VAL A 128 -16.64 8.05 12.10
C VAL A 128 -16.58 8.59 13.53
N ALA A 129 -17.70 9.15 13.98
CA ALA A 129 -17.93 9.53 15.39
C ALA A 129 -19.41 9.34 15.74
N GLU A 130 -19.71 9.16 17.03
CA GLU A 130 -21.06 8.82 17.53
C GLU A 130 -22.13 9.85 17.12
N ASN A 131 -21.78 11.14 17.11
CA ASN A 131 -22.62 12.24 16.61
C ASN A 131 -21.96 12.98 15.43
N GLY A 132 -21.07 12.28 14.70
CA GLY A 132 -20.28 12.85 13.61
C GLY A 132 -20.97 12.82 12.25
N MET A 133 -20.24 13.27 11.23
CA MET A 133 -20.71 13.28 9.84
C MET A 133 -21.06 11.89 9.29
N LEU A 134 -20.33 10.85 9.71
CA LEU A 134 -20.66 9.46 9.38
C LEU A 134 -20.91 8.65 10.66
N PRO A 135 -22.16 8.28 10.96
CA PRO A 135 -22.47 7.38 12.09
C PRO A 135 -21.83 6.00 11.90
N GLY A 136 -21.43 5.36 13.00
CA GLY A 136 -20.81 4.02 12.96
C GLY A 136 -21.68 2.96 12.26
N ALA A 137 -23.00 3.00 12.49
CA ALA A 137 -23.94 2.09 11.82
C ALA A 137 -23.97 2.27 10.28
N ALA A 138 -23.70 3.49 9.77
CA ALA A 138 -23.60 3.74 8.34
C ALA A 138 -22.29 3.19 7.78
N ALA A 139 -21.17 3.35 8.51
CA ALA A 139 -19.89 2.76 8.14
C ALA A 139 -19.93 1.22 8.10
N ASP A 140 -20.66 0.60 9.03
CA ASP A 140 -20.90 -0.85 9.05
C ASP A 140 -21.70 -1.31 7.82
N LYS A 141 -22.76 -0.57 7.46
CA LYS A 141 -23.55 -0.87 6.25
C LYS A 141 -22.70 -0.80 4.98
N ILE A 142 -21.80 0.18 4.89
CA ILE A 142 -20.85 0.28 3.77
C ILE A 142 -19.95 -0.96 3.72
N PHE A 143 -19.36 -1.36 4.86
CA PHE A 143 -18.52 -2.56 4.90
C PHE A 143 -19.27 -3.81 4.43
N HIS A 144 -20.49 -4.04 4.93
CA HIS A 144 -21.30 -5.18 4.51
C HIS A 144 -21.70 -5.15 3.04
N ARG A 145 -21.80 -3.97 2.42
CA ARG A 145 -22.06 -3.83 0.97
C ARG A 145 -20.86 -4.27 0.12
N LEU A 146 -19.64 -4.17 0.65
CA LEU A 146 -18.41 -4.58 -0.06
C LEU A 146 -18.20 -6.09 -0.05
N LEU A 147 -18.77 -6.79 0.94
CA LEU A 147 -18.58 -8.22 1.10
C LEU A 147 -19.47 -9.00 0.12
N THR A 148 -18.89 -10.03 -0.50
CA THR A 148 -19.69 -11.10 -1.10
C THR A 148 -20.16 -12.07 -0.01
N PRO A 149 -21.24 -12.86 -0.21
CA PRO A 149 -21.89 -13.64 0.85
C PRO A 149 -21.00 -14.62 1.65
N ALA A 150 -19.86 -15.02 1.10
CA ALA A 150 -18.90 -15.93 1.74
C ALA A 150 -17.65 -15.22 2.31
N LYS A 151 -17.54 -13.90 2.13
CA LYS A 151 -16.40 -13.10 2.59
C LYS A 151 -16.73 -12.38 3.90
N ASN A 152 -15.72 -12.30 4.74
CA ASN A 152 -15.72 -11.67 6.05
C ASN A 152 -14.63 -10.59 6.19
N ALA A 153 -13.85 -10.37 5.12
CA ALA A 153 -12.83 -9.34 5.01
C ALA A 153 -12.80 -8.77 3.59
N VAL A 154 -12.27 -7.55 3.47
CA VAL A 154 -12.07 -6.84 2.20
C VAL A 154 -10.59 -6.78 1.84
N ASN A 155 -10.27 -6.89 0.56
CA ASN A 155 -8.94 -6.63 0.03
C ASN A 155 -8.71 -5.11 -0.19
N PHE A 156 -7.52 -4.73 -0.65
CA PHE A 156 -7.18 -3.33 -0.85
C PHE A 156 -8.05 -2.60 -1.90
N ILE A 157 -8.44 -3.26 -2.98
CA ILE A 157 -9.30 -2.67 -4.02
C ILE A 157 -10.70 -2.42 -3.45
N GLU A 158 -11.25 -3.42 -2.75
CA GLU A 158 -12.54 -3.33 -2.06
C GLU A 158 -12.51 -2.25 -0.95
N PHE A 159 -11.38 -2.09 -0.27
CA PHE A 159 -11.15 -1.02 0.71
C PHE A 159 -11.25 0.38 0.06
N VAL A 160 -10.56 0.61 -1.07
CA VAL A 160 -10.62 1.88 -1.80
C VAL A 160 -12.04 2.17 -2.32
N GLU A 161 -12.75 1.15 -2.80
CA GLU A 161 -14.15 1.27 -3.19
C GLU A 161 -15.04 1.62 -1.98
N GLY A 162 -14.77 1.02 -0.82
CA GLY A 162 -15.37 1.41 0.45
C GLY A 162 -15.20 2.89 0.78
N LEU A 163 -13.99 3.42 0.59
CA LEU A 163 -13.71 4.85 0.82
C LEU A 163 -14.50 5.75 -0.14
N ARG A 164 -14.83 5.30 -1.36
CA ARG A 164 -15.71 6.04 -2.28
C ARG A 164 -17.14 6.13 -1.75
N TYR A 165 -17.67 5.05 -1.16
CA TYR A 165 -18.97 5.08 -0.50
C TYR A 165 -18.96 6.00 0.73
N VAL A 166 -17.88 6.00 1.50
CA VAL A 166 -17.69 6.94 2.64
C VAL A 166 -17.68 8.38 2.16
N ALA A 167 -16.90 8.69 1.12
CA ALA A 167 -16.85 10.04 0.52
C ALA A 167 -18.23 10.51 0.05
N THR A 168 -18.99 9.62 -0.60
CA THR A 168 -20.36 9.89 -1.04
C THR A 168 -21.30 10.19 0.13
N ALA A 169 -21.22 9.38 1.20
CA ALA A 169 -22.04 9.57 2.39
C ALA A 169 -21.71 10.89 3.11
N MET A 170 -20.44 11.30 3.11
CA MET A 170 -19.97 12.54 3.75
C MET A 170 -20.04 13.78 2.83
N ARG A 171 -20.46 13.61 1.56
CA ARG A 171 -20.50 14.66 0.52
C ARG A 171 -19.16 15.37 0.32
N CYS A 172 -18.08 14.60 0.32
CA CYS A 172 -16.73 15.09 0.05
C CYS A 172 -16.07 14.26 -1.06
N SER A 173 -14.86 14.64 -1.47
CA SER A 173 -14.11 13.89 -2.47
C SER A 173 -13.46 12.65 -1.88
N LEU A 174 -13.15 11.66 -2.73
CA LEU A 174 -12.34 10.50 -2.32
C LEU A 174 -10.95 10.93 -1.83
N ASN A 175 -10.34 11.93 -2.48
CA ASN A 175 -9.03 12.44 -2.09
C ASN A 175 -9.00 12.94 -0.65
N GLU A 176 -10.01 13.70 -0.22
CA GLU A 176 -10.08 14.17 1.18
C GLU A 176 -10.19 13.02 2.19
N ILE A 177 -10.86 11.92 1.82
CA ILE A 177 -10.93 10.72 2.66
C ILE A 177 -9.57 10.02 2.72
N MET A 178 -8.91 9.84 1.57
CA MET A 178 -7.59 9.22 1.49
C MET A 178 -6.53 10.04 2.24
N GLU A 179 -6.55 11.37 2.12
CA GLU A 179 -5.69 12.30 2.85
C GLU A 179 -5.76 12.04 4.35
N LYS A 180 -6.97 11.98 4.92
CA LYS A 180 -7.18 11.74 6.36
C LYS A 180 -6.67 10.37 6.80
N ILE A 181 -6.88 9.33 6.01
CA ILE A 181 -6.40 7.98 6.33
C ILE A 181 -4.86 7.93 6.29
N VAL A 182 -4.25 8.54 5.27
CA VAL A 182 -2.78 8.61 5.11
C VAL A 182 -2.13 9.39 6.24
N LEU A 183 -2.73 10.53 6.64
CA LEU A 183 -2.25 11.35 7.76
C LEU A 183 -2.19 10.56 9.07
N VAL A 184 -3.15 9.67 9.32
CA VAL A 184 -3.12 8.85 10.54
C VAL A 184 -2.01 7.78 10.49
N SER A 185 -1.76 7.21 9.31
CA SER A 185 -0.66 6.29 8.97
C SER A 185 -0.64 4.91 9.64
N ALA A 186 -1.20 4.78 10.84
CA ALA A 186 -1.17 3.58 11.66
C ALA A 186 -2.29 3.63 12.71
N PRO A 187 -2.71 2.47 13.25
CA PRO A 187 -3.70 2.41 14.33
C PRO A 187 -3.28 3.24 15.55
N LEU A 188 -4.18 4.09 16.03
CA LEU A 188 -3.97 4.87 17.24
C LEU A 188 -4.24 4.01 18.48
N LYS A 189 -3.46 4.23 19.55
CA LYS A 189 -3.77 3.64 20.85
C LYS A 189 -5.09 4.22 21.35
N ASP A 190 -5.97 3.36 21.85
CA ASP A 190 -7.20 3.82 22.47
C ASP A 190 -6.81 4.64 23.72
N SER A 191 -7.37 5.84 23.83
CA SER A 191 -7.17 6.70 25.00
C SER A 191 -7.93 6.06 26.15
N ALA A 192 -7.21 5.60 27.18
CA ALA A 192 -7.80 5.11 28.43
C ALA A 192 -8.62 6.19 29.14
#